data_AF-A0A9E4C9C6-F1
#
_entry.id   AF-A0A9E4C9C6-F1
#
_cell.length_a   1.000
_cell.length_b   1.000
_cell.length_c   1.000
_cell.angle_alpha   90.00
_cell.angle_beta   90.00
_cell.angle_gamma   90.00
#
_symmetry.space_group_name_H-M   'P 1'
#
loop_
_entity.id
_entity.type
_entity.pdbx_description
1 polymer ?
#
loop_
_entity_poly.entity_id
_entity_poly.type
_entity_poly.pdbx_seq_one_letter_code
_entity_poly.pdbx_strand_id
1 'polypeptide(L)'
;MTSFQYIGSLRFATVLCLLSLPDQSIGVEGDYNVVDRSEVLEAMRQHYGDYELTAATHGAWLAEVVFYLVRQARERDPDGPPLFIGHEEWFRSFLEVTGQTEHTAPRYALLNYRYEQNMEVDYRLDRVIREVVEGPMPKLAVNVRVRWKDGPGRPGRYSYIDTLSTPNVRVTNHQVITYRLLDFGDWVVYDEIEGITARPESGVLALLLQLIGEGHMTHSRIAIAQDGIQVSWTRAEKAYMKVRDYRYGCAGRPTRSAGTGRAAQAADGN
;
A
#
# COMPACT_ATOMS: atom_id res chain seq x y z
N MET A 1 -36.55 -25.30 -1.17
CA MET A 1 -35.40 -26.07 -1.68
C MET A 1 -34.57 -25.16 -2.56
N THR A 2 -33.48 -24.65 -1.98
CA THR A 2 -32.47 -23.80 -2.61
C THR A 2 -31.49 -24.67 -3.38
N SER A 3 -31.10 -24.26 -4.58
CA SER A 3 -29.94 -24.81 -5.29
C SER A 3 -29.22 -23.66 -5.98
N PHE A 4 -28.18 -23.17 -5.32
CA PHE A 4 -27.13 -22.34 -5.90
C PHE A 4 -26.03 -23.28 -6.43
N GLN A 5 -25.80 -23.28 -7.73
CA GLN A 5 -24.64 -23.92 -8.36
C GLN A 5 -24.17 -23.02 -9.51
N TYR A 6 -23.03 -22.34 -9.34
CA TYR A 6 -21.77 -22.65 -10.02
C TYR A 6 -20.77 -21.50 -9.78
N ILE A 7 -19.71 -21.82 -9.05
CA ILE A 7 -18.50 -21.01 -8.90
C ILE A 7 -17.67 -21.24 -10.16
N GLY A 8 -17.66 -20.26 -11.06
CA GLY A 8 -16.77 -20.22 -12.22
C GLY A 8 -15.35 -19.88 -11.80
N SER A 9 -14.39 -20.68 -12.27
CA SER A 9 -12.95 -20.56 -12.03
C SER A 9 -12.38 -19.20 -12.46
N LEU A 10 -11.84 -18.43 -11.51
CA LEU A 10 -11.01 -17.25 -11.77
C LEU A 10 -9.69 -17.70 -12.44
N ARG A 11 -9.48 -17.33 -13.71
CA ARG A 11 -8.20 -17.50 -14.41
C ARG A 11 -7.35 -16.24 -14.22
N PHE A 12 -6.04 -16.45 -14.09
CA PHE A 12 -5.06 -15.44 -13.67
C PHE A 12 -4.58 -14.62 -14.87
N ALA A 13 -4.73 -13.30 -14.82
CA ALA A 13 -4.01 -12.40 -15.73
C ALA A 13 -2.50 -12.51 -15.49
N THR A 14 -1.73 -12.69 -16.57
CA THR A 14 -0.27 -12.67 -16.58
C THR A 14 0.17 -11.54 -17.50
N VAL A 15 0.86 -10.54 -16.95
CA VAL A 15 1.47 -9.42 -17.70
C VAL A 15 2.97 -9.67 -17.77
N LEU A 16 3.57 -9.51 -18.95
CA LEU A 16 4.99 -9.75 -19.21
C LEU A 16 5.67 -8.44 -19.61
N CYS A 17 6.64 -7.96 -18.82
CA CYS A 17 7.39 -6.74 -19.10
C CYS A 17 8.91 -6.95 -19.01
N LEU A 18 9.64 -6.37 -19.97
CA LEU A 18 11.11 -6.36 -20.05
C LEU A 18 11.63 -5.00 -19.54
N LEU A 19 12.67 -5.05 -18.69
CA LEU A 19 13.27 -3.90 -18.00
C LEU A 19 14.12 -3.05 -18.95
N SER A 20 13.90 -1.73 -18.92
CA SER A 20 14.89 -0.73 -19.34
C SER A 20 14.75 0.52 -18.47
N LEU A 21 15.75 0.78 -17.63
CA LEU A 21 15.87 1.99 -16.81
C LEU A 21 17.03 2.85 -17.33
N PRO A 22 16.84 4.17 -17.58
CA PRO A 22 17.95 5.09 -17.71
C PRO A 22 18.37 5.71 -16.37
N ASP A 23 19.59 6.27 -16.43
CA ASP A 23 20.56 6.65 -15.40
C ASP A 23 20.21 7.92 -14.58
N GLN A 24 21.03 8.18 -13.55
CA GLN A 24 20.81 9.09 -12.42
C GLN A 24 21.30 10.55 -12.60
N SER A 25 20.51 11.53 -12.11
CA SER A 25 20.95 12.65 -11.25
C SER A 25 19.73 13.35 -10.56
N ILE A 26 19.96 14.29 -9.63
CA ILE A 26 18.90 14.98 -8.86
C ILE A 26 19.10 16.51 -8.94
N GLY A 27 18.44 17.13 -9.92
CA GLY A 27 17.41 18.16 -9.68
C GLY A 27 16.03 17.49 -9.69
N VAL A 28 14.90 18.20 -9.81
CA VAL A 28 13.72 17.54 -10.40
C VAL A 28 14.10 17.24 -11.85
N GLU A 29 14.79 16.12 -12.07
CA GLU A 29 15.32 15.75 -13.37
C GLU A 29 14.23 14.97 -14.10
N GLY A 30 13.55 15.68 -14.99
CA GLY A 30 12.37 15.23 -15.71
C GLY A 30 11.33 16.35 -15.77
N ASP A 31 10.52 16.33 -16.81
CA ASP A 31 9.32 17.14 -16.89
C ASP A 31 8.26 16.49 -15.98
N TYR A 32 7.87 17.16 -14.90
CA TYR A 32 6.88 16.67 -13.93
C TYR A 32 5.82 17.73 -13.66
N ASN A 33 4.59 17.26 -13.46
CA ASN A 33 3.52 18.02 -12.83
C ASN A 33 3.69 17.95 -11.31
N VAL A 34 4.28 18.98 -10.71
CA VAL A 34 4.40 19.08 -9.24
C VAL A 34 3.02 19.29 -8.63
N VAL A 35 2.64 18.41 -7.71
CA VAL A 35 1.33 18.44 -7.04
C VAL A 35 1.40 19.33 -5.82
N ASP A 36 0.51 20.34 -5.75
CA ASP A 36 0.46 21.25 -4.61
C ASP A 36 -0.07 20.55 -3.35
N ARG A 37 0.34 21.04 -2.17
CA ARG A 37 -0.16 20.52 -0.88
C ARG A 37 -1.68 20.51 -0.80
N SER A 38 -2.34 21.54 -1.35
CA SER A 38 -3.80 21.65 -1.35
C SER A 38 -4.47 20.51 -2.12
N GLU A 39 -3.93 20.12 -3.28
CA GLU A 39 -4.40 18.97 -4.06
C GLU A 39 -4.18 17.66 -3.30
N VAL A 40 -3.00 17.48 -2.67
CA VAL A 40 -2.72 16.29 -1.84
C VAL A 40 -3.69 16.19 -0.66
N LEU A 41 -3.94 17.31 0.03
CA LEU A 41 -4.85 17.38 1.17
C LEU A 41 -6.28 17.08 0.77
N GLU A 42 -6.74 17.65 -0.36
CA GLU A 42 -8.04 17.34 -0.92
C GLU A 42 -8.15 15.85 -1.22
N ALA A 43 -7.19 15.28 -1.94
CA ALA A 43 -7.18 13.85 -2.26
C ALA A 43 -7.24 12.95 -1.01
N MET A 44 -6.48 13.29 0.05
CA MET A 44 -6.51 12.55 1.32
C MET A 44 -7.86 12.63 2.05
N ARG A 45 -8.61 13.72 1.89
CA ARG A 45 -9.94 13.91 2.48
C ARG A 45 -11.05 13.15 1.77
N GLN A 46 -10.86 12.77 0.50
CA GLN A 46 -11.87 12.11 -0.32
C GLN A 46 -12.03 10.60 -0.02
N HIS A 47 -11.36 10.08 1.01
CA HIS A 47 -11.33 8.64 1.28
C HIS A 47 -12.71 8.04 1.52
N TYR A 48 -12.92 6.83 0.97
CA TYR A 48 -14.19 6.13 1.09
C TYR A 48 -14.13 5.10 2.24
N GLY A 49 -14.61 5.48 3.42
CA GLY A 49 -14.88 4.55 4.53
C GLY A 49 -14.12 4.84 5.82
N ASP A 50 -14.46 4.08 6.88
CA ASP A 50 -13.91 4.23 8.23
C ASP A 50 -12.52 3.55 8.37
N TYR A 51 -11.58 3.88 7.49
CA TYR A 51 -10.24 3.28 7.54
C TYR A 51 -9.46 3.75 8.78
N GLU A 52 -8.71 2.82 9.39
CA GLU A 52 -7.69 3.20 10.38
C GLU A 52 -6.47 3.77 9.63
N LEU A 53 -6.48 5.09 9.40
CA LEU A 53 -5.47 5.80 8.60
C LEU A 53 -4.06 5.73 9.19
N THR A 54 -3.93 5.38 10.47
CA THR A 54 -2.64 5.27 11.15
C THR A 54 -2.01 3.88 11.05
N ALA A 55 -2.74 2.87 10.56
CA ALA A 55 -2.21 1.52 10.34
C ALA A 55 -1.29 1.47 9.13
N ALA A 56 -0.16 0.76 9.21
CA ALA A 56 0.76 0.61 8.08
C ALA A 56 0.18 -0.24 6.92
N THR A 57 -0.95 -0.93 7.15
CA THR A 57 -1.68 -1.74 6.15
C THR A 57 -2.71 -0.95 5.34
N HIS A 58 -2.70 0.39 5.39
CA HIS A 58 -3.60 1.30 4.69
C HIS A 58 -3.42 1.38 3.15
N GLY A 59 -2.96 0.30 2.50
CA GLY A 59 -2.68 0.27 1.06
C GLY A 59 -3.87 0.74 0.21
N ALA A 60 -5.10 0.31 0.52
CA ALA A 60 -6.29 0.79 -0.18
C ALA A 60 -6.42 2.33 -0.16
N TRP A 61 -6.27 2.95 1.02
CA TRP A 61 -6.38 4.40 1.16
C TRP A 61 -5.26 5.12 0.40
N LEU A 62 -4.02 4.62 0.46
CA LEU A 62 -2.91 5.17 -0.34
C LEU A 62 -3.22 5.15 -1.84
N ALA A 63 -3.74 4.03 -2.34
CA ALA A 63 -4.12 3.91 -3.74
C ALA A 63 -5.25 4.87 -4.11
N GLU A 64 -6.27 5.02 -3.26
CA GLU A 64 -7.38 5.96 -3.48
C GLU A 64 -6.89 7.41 -3.63
N VAL A 65 -5.96 7.85 -2.77
CA VAL A 65 -5.36 9.18 -2.85
C VAL A 65 -4.61 9.37 -4.18
N VAL A 66 -3.78 8.40 -4.57
CA VAL A 66 -3.04 8.45 -5.83
C VAL A 66 -3.99 8.46 -7.03
N PHE A 67 -5.01 7.60 -7.03
CA PHE A 67 -5.99 7.56 -8.11
C PHE A 67 -6.78 8.85 -8.22
N TYR A 68 -7.13 9.49 -7.10
CA TYR A 68 -7.81 10.78 -7.11
C TYR A 68 -6.97 11.86 -7.80
N LEU A 69 -5.70 12.02 -7.39
CA LEU A 69 -4.77 12.98 -7.99
C LEU A 69 -4.58 12.72 -9.48
N VAL A 70 -4.44 11.45 -9.86
CA VAL A 70 -4.26 11.05 -11.25
C VAL A 70 -5.51 11.31 -12.09
N ARG A 71 -6.72 11.07 -11.57
CA ARG A 71 -7.96 11.39 -12.30
C ARG A 71 -8.01 12.87 -12.63
N GLN A 72 -7.74 13.74 -11.64
CA GLN A 72 -7.69 15.18 -11.88
C GLN A 72 -6.61 15.58 -12.88
N ALA A 73 -5.42 14.98 -12.81
CA ALA A 73 -4.33 15.26 -13.75
C ALA A 73 -4.69 14.81 -15.18
N ARG A 74 -5.27 13.62 -15.33
CA ARG A 74 -5.67 13.06 -16.63
C ARG A 74 -6.83 13.82 -17.27
N GLU A 75 -7.76 14.35 -16.47
CA GLU A 75 -8.82 15.24 -16.95
C GLU A 75 -8.28 16.55 -17.52
N ARG A 76 -7.18 17.05 -16.95
CA ARG A 76 -6.47 18.25 -17.43
C ARG A 76 -5.65 17.96 -18.68
N ASP A 77 -4.81 16.93 -18.61
CA ASP A 77 -3.92 16.52 -19.70
C ASP A 77 -3.62 15.02 -19.61
N PRO A 78 -4.23 14.17 -20.46
CA PRO A 78 -4.05 12.72 -20.40
C PRO A 78 -2.66 12.26 -20.83
N ASP A 79 -1.92 13.05 -21.61
CA ASP A 79 -0.57 12.74 -22.10
C ASP A 79 0.51 13.56 -21.38
N GLY A 80 0.09 14.30 -20.35
CA GLY A 80 0.93 15.20 -19.57
C GLY A 80 2.09 14.51 -18.84
N PRO A 81 3.02 15.31 -18.30
CA PRO A 81 4.13 14.76 -17.54
C PRO A 81 3.66 14.04 -16.26
N PRO A 82 4.45 13.07 -15.75
CA PRO A 82 4.13 12.37 -14.50
C PRO A 82 3.93 13.33 -13.34
N LEU A 83 3.13 12.91 -12.37
CA LEU A 83 2.97 13.68 -11.14
C LEU A 83 4.20 13.53 -10.25
N PHE A 84 4.62 14.62 -9.62
CA PHE A 84 5.60 14.61 -8.54
C PHE A 84 4.94 15.08 -7.25
N ILE A 85 4.92 14.21 -6.23
CA ILE A 85 4.35 14.49 -4.92
C ILE A 85 5.50 14.51 -3.91
N GLY A 86 5.75 15.68 -3.34
CA GLY A 86 6.81 15.87 -2.37
C GLY A 86 6.49 15.23 -1.02
N HIS A 87 7.53 14.77 -0.34
CA HIS A 87 7.46 14.19 0.99
C HIS A 87 6.87 15.14 2.04
N GLU A 88 7.11 16.45 1.90
CA GLU A 88 6.62 17.47 2.82
C GLU A 88 5.11 17.67 2.63
N GLU A 89 4.66 17.90 1.40
CA GLU A 89 3.25 18.03 1.04
C GLU A 89 2.46 16.80 1.52
N TRP A 90 3.00 15.60 1.26
CA TRP A 90 2.41 14.34 1.71
C TRP A 90 2.31 14.26 3.24
N PHE A 91 3.41 14.46 3.96
CA PHE A 91 3.45 14.29 5.40
C PHE A 91 2.60 15.33 6.13
N ARG A 92 2.64 16.60 5.69
CA ARG A 92 1.86 17.67 6.29
C ARG A 92 0.36 17.48 6.06
N SER A 93 -0.05 16.96 4.90
CA SER A 93 -1.44 16.62 4.63
C SER A 93 -1.89 15.40 5.44
N PHE A 94 -1.03 14.39 5.60
CA PHE A 94 -1.29 13.23 6.45
C PHE A 94 -1.56 13.64 7.90
N LEU A 95 -0.72 14.50 8.49
CA LEU A 95 -0.91 14.97 9.86
C LEU A 95 -2.25 15.72 10.02
N GLU A 96 -2.60 16.56 9.05
CA GLU A 96 -3.85 17.33 9.07
C GLU A 96 -5.08 16.42 8.98
N VAL A 97 -5.09 15.44 8.08
CA VAL A 97 -6.24 14.53 7.90
C VAL A 97 -6.40 13.57 9.07
N THR A 98 -5.29 13.12 9.68
CA THR A 98 -5.33 12.17 10.80
C THR A 98 -5.44 12.85 12.17
N GLY A 99 -5.32 14.18 12.24
CA GLY A 99 -5.24 14.92 13.49
C GLY A 99 -3.97 14.61 14.31
N GLN A 100 -2.98 13.97 13.70
CA GLN A 100 -1.72 13.61 14.35
C GLN A 100 -0.77 14.81 14.42
N THR A 101 0.12 14.77 15.39
CA THR A 101 1.28 15.65 15.46
C THR A 101 2.53 14.89 15.02
N GLU A 102 3.64 15.59 14.76
CA GLU A 102 4.92 14.91 14.50
C GLU A 102 5.34 13.97 15.63
N HIS A 103 4.95 14.26 16.87
CA HIS A 103 5.28 13.43 18.03
C HIS A 103 4.43 12.17 18.15
N THR A 104 3.22 12.17 17.58
CA THR A 104 2.25 11.08 17.69
C THR A 104 2.09 10.31 16.37
N ALA A 105 2.67 10.81 15.29
CA ALA A 105 2.63 10.19 13.98
C ALA A 105 3.23 8.77 14.00
N PRO A 106 2.65 7.82 13.25
CA PRO A 106 3.20 6.49 13.09
C PRO A 106 4.64 6.50 12.59
N ARG A 107 5.42 5.52 13.04
CA ARG A 107 6.85 5.43 12.72
C ARG A 107 7.12 5.35 11.21
N TYR A 108 6.26 4.71 10.44
CA TYR A 108 6.41 4.66 8.98
C TYR A 108 6.33 6.05 8.35
N ALA A 109 5.33 6.87 8.75
CA ALA A 109 5.13 8.21 8.21
C ALA A 109 6.30 9.13 8.56
N LEU A 110 6.79 9.06 9.80
CA LEU A 110 7.95 9.82 10.25
C LEU A 110 9.22 9.45 9.51
N LEU A 111 9.44 8.16 9.23
CA LEU A 111 10.63 7.74 8.49
C LEU A 111 10.55 8.15 7.02
N ASN A 112 9.38 8.04 6.39
CA ASN A 112 9.19 8.51 5.01
C ASN A 112 9.50 10.02 4.90
N TYR A 113 9.02 10.83 5.85
CA TYR A 113 9.33 12.26 5.91
C TYR A 113 10.82 12.52 6.17
N ARG A 114 11.41 11.86 7.17
CA ARG A 114 12.83 12.04 7.54
C ARG A 114 13.79 11.67 6.41
N TYR A 115 13.48 10.62 5.66
CA TYR A 115 14.29 10.23 4.51
C TYR A 115 13.94 11.03 3.25
N GLU A 116 13.00 11.97 3.31
CA GLU A 116 12.59 12.79 2.17
C GLU A 116 12.09 11.93 0.99
N GLN A 117 11.24 10.94 1.31
CA GLN A 117 10.67 10.05 0.30
C GLN A 117 9.63 10.75 -0.57
N ASN A 118 10.03 11.10 -1.78
CA ASN A 118 9.12 11.68 -2.77
C ASN A 118 8.48 10.57 -3.61
N MET A 119 7.30 10.85 -4.15
CA MET A 119 6.54 9.94 -5.00
C MET A 119 6.42 10.52 -6.41
N GLU A 120 6.67 9.68 -7.41
CA GLU A 120 6.47 9.98 -8.81
C GLU A 120 5.43 9.01 -9.37
N VAL A 121 4.45 9.55 -10.11
CA VAL A 121 3.31 8.77 -10.61
C VAL A 121 3.14 8.99 -12.11
N ASP A 122 3.48 7.97 -12.91
CA ASP A 122 3.26 7.97 -14.35
C ASP A 122 1.90 7.36 -14.67
N TYR A 123 1.02 8.16 -15.27
CA TYR A 123 -0.35 7.79 -15.60
C TYR A 123 -0.61 7.68 -17.11
N ARG A 124 0.43 7.81 -17.94
CA ARG A 124 0.32 7.69 -19.39
C ARG A 124 0.11 6.22 -19.74
N LEU A 125 -1.05 5.92 -20.29
CA LEU A 125 -1.55 4.55 -20.39
C LEU A 125 -0.63 3.63 -21.21
N ASP A 126 -0.05 4.16 -22.29
CA ASP A 126 0.91 3.48 -23.16
C ASP A 126 2.23 3.09 -22.46
N ARG A 127 2.59 3.80 -21.39
CA ARG A 127 3.77 3.52 -20.55
C ARG A 127 3.48 2.61 -19.38
N VAL A 128 2.22 2.51 -18.97
CA VAL A 128 1.80 1.69 -17.83
C VAL A 128 1.32 0.31 -18.28
N ILE A 129 0.49 0.26 -19.32
CA ILE A 129 -0.08 -0.97 -19.86
C ILE A 129 0.29 -1.06 -21.34
N ARG A 130 1.18 -2.01 -21.64
CA ARG A 130 1.54 -2.32 -23.02
C ARG A 130 0.42 -3.05 -23.76
N GLU A 131 -0.17 -4.06 -23.11
CA GLU A 131 -1.19 -4.93 -23.69
C GLU A 131 -1.98 -5.62 -22.58
N VAL A 132 -3.28 -5.83 -22.81
CA VAL A 132 -4.12 -6.70 -21.98
C VAL A 132 -4.37 -7.99 -22.74
N VAL A 133 -3.72 -9.07 -22.32
CA VAL A 133 -3.84 -10.40 -22.95
C VAL A 133 -5.16 -11.09 -22.59
N GLU A 134 -5.60 -10.97 -21.33
CA GLU A 134 -6.85 -11.56 -20.82
C GLU A 134 -7.42 -10.68 -19.70
N GLY A 135 -8.76 -10.60 -19.62
CA GLY A 135 -9.48 -9.84 -18.60
C GLY A 135 -9.87 -8.42 -19.05
N PRO A 136 -10.57 -7.67 -18.18
CA PRO A 136 -10.96 -6.30 -18.49
C PRO A 136 -9.76 -5.35 -18.46
N MET A 137 -9.84 -4.26 -19.22
CA MET A 137 -8.94 -3.12 -19.05
C MET A 137 -9.23 -2.44 -17.70
N PRO A 138 -8.22 -2.09 -16.90
CA PRO A 138 -8.44 -1.30 -15.68
C PRO A 138 -8.97 0.09 -16.05
N LYS A 139 -9.81 0.65 -15.17
CA LYS A 139 -10.35 2.00 -15.30
C LYS A 139 -9.24 3.05 -15.21
N LEU A 140 -8.25 2.78 -14.36
CA LEU A 140 -7.05 3.57 -14.22
C LEU A 140 -5.85 2.67 -13.94
N ALA A 141 -4.70 3.01 -14.48
CA ALA A 141 -3.46 2.31 -14.25
C ALA A 141 -2.33 3.32 -14.12
N VAL A 142 -1.49 3.16 -13.10
CA VAL A 142 -0.32 4.01 -12.90
C VAL A 142 0.91 3.21 -12.48
N ASN A 143 2.09 3.65 -12.90
CA ASN A 143 3.35 3.21 -12.31
C ASN A 143 3.76 4.23 -11.25
N VAL A 144 4.08 3.75 -10.05
CA VAL A 144 4.51 4.57 -8.92
C VAL A 144 5.97 4.27 -8.61
N ARG A 145 6.76 5.33 -8.44
CA ARG A 145 8.14 5.27 -7.94
C ARG A 145 8.24 6.12 -6.69
N VAL A 146 8.57 5.50 -5.56
CA VAL A 146 8.88 6.21 -4.31
C VAL A 146 10.39 6.14 -4.09
N ARG A 147 11.04 7.28 -3.87
CA ARG A 147 12.48 7.31 -3.68
C ARG A 147 12.96 8.44 -2.79
N TRP A 148 14.15 8.29 -2.24
CA TRP A 148 14.90 9.38 -1.64
C TRP A 148 16.25 9.58 -2.31
N LYS A 149 16.82 10.76 -2.10
CA LYS A 149 18.12 11.14 -2.68
C LYS A 149 19.23 10.22 -2.18
N ASP A 150 20.08 9.79 -3.11
CA ASP A 150 21.34 9.13 -2.79
C ASP A 150 22.41 10.14 -2.35
N GLY A 151 23.37 9.70 -1.54
CA GLY A 151 24.52 10.52 -1.19
C GLY A 151 25.16 10.17 0.16
N PRO A 152 26.26 10.86 0.49
CA PRO A 152 27.00 10.63 1.73
C PRO A 152 26.09 10.71 2.96
N GLY A 153 26.09 9.64 3.77
CA GLY A 153 25.28 9.56 4.99
C GLY A 153 23.81 9.21 4.77
N ARG A 154 23.34 9.04 3.51
CA ARG A 154 21.99 8.56 3.21
C ARG A 154 22.03 7.05 2.99
N PRO A 155 21.19 6.27 3.70
CA PRO A 155 21.25 4.82 3.58
C PRO A 155 20.55 4.36 2.29
N GLY A 156 21.07 3.30 1.66
CA GLY A 156 20.41 2.65 0.52
C GLY A 156 19.15 1.85 0.89
N ARG A 157 18.87 1.69 2.20
CA ARG A 157 17.66 1.07 2.75
C ARG A 157 17.51 1.42 4.24
N TYR A 158 16.29 1.37 4.77
CA TYR A 158 16.03 1.44 6.21
C TYR A 158 14.93 0.47 6.61
N SER A 159 14.91 0.09 7.89
CA SER A 159 13.87 -0.80 8.43
C SER A 159 13.15 -0.18 9.62
N TYR A 160 11.90 -0.57 9.82
CA TYR A 160 11.12 -0.29 11.01
C TYR A 160 10.29 -1.51 11.40
N ILE A 161 9.85 -1.54 12.67
CA ILE A 161 8.90 -2.54 13.14
C ILE A 161 7.52 -1.91 13.06
N ASP A 162 6.65 -2.51 12.28
CA ASP A 162 5.23 -2.26 12.31
C ASP A 162 4.61 -3.02 13.49
N THR A 163 4.26 -2.27 14.52
CA THR A 163 3.62 -2.77 15.74
C THR A 163 2.09 -2.82 15.64
N LEU A 164 1.52 -2.36 14.52
CA LEU A 164 0.07 -2.40 14.27
C LEU A 164 -0.34 -3.68 13.53
N SER A 165 0.62 -4.38 12.91
CA SER A 165 0.44 -5.71 12.35
C SER A 165 0.43 -6.81 13.42
N THR A 166 -0.35 -7.87 13.20
CA THR A 166 -0.32 -9.09 14.02
C THR A 166 0.02 -10.31 13.14
N PRO A 167 1.18 -10.98 13.36
CA PRO A 167 2.26 -10.61 14.28
C PRO A 167 2.95 -9.32 13.83
N ASN A 168 3.74 -8.69 14.71
CA ASN A 168 4.56 -7.54 14.34
C ASN A 168 5.45 -7.89 13.14
N VAL A 169 5.59 -6.95 12.21
CA VAL A 169 6.36 -7.15 10.99
C VAL A 169 7.48 -6.12 10.93
N ARG A 170 8.72 -6.57 10.72
CA ARG A 170 9.81 -5.70 10.30
C ARG A 170 9.68 -5.45 8.80
N VAL A 171 9.50 -4.19 8.44
CA VAL A 171 9.46 -3.73 7.06
C VAL A 171 10.80 -3.08 6.73
N THR A 172 11.38 -3.42 5.59
CA THR A 172 12.58 -2.77 5.05
C THR A 172 12.25 -2.12 3.72
N ASN A 173 12.47 -0.81 3.66
CA ASN A 173 12.32 -0.01 2.46
C ASN A 173 13.71 0.20 1.84
N HIS A 174 13.83 -0.06 0.55
CA HIS A 174 15.00 0.27 -0.27
C HIS A 174 14.88 1.68 -0.84
N GLN A 175 16.02 2.28 -1.20
CA GLN A 175 16.10 3.66 -1.69
C GLN A 175 15.15 3.99 -2.83
N VAL A 176 14.89 2.99 -3.68
CA VAL A 176 13.89 3.06 -4.73
C VAL A 176 12.90 1.94 -4.50
N ILE A 177 11.63 2.32 -4.39
CA ILE A 177 10.47 1.44 -4.34
C ILE A 177 9.68 1.68 -5.61
N THR A 178 9.28 0.62 -6.30
CA THR A 178 8.39 0.72 -7.45
C THR A 178 7.23 -0.24 -7.30
N TYR A 179 6.08 0.14 -7.86
CA TYR A 179 4.92 -0.73 -7.99
C TYR A 179 3.96 -0.15 -9.03
N ARG A 180 3.15 -1.01 -9.62
CA ARG A 180 2.03 -0.64 -10.48
C ARG A 180 0.74 -0.68 -9.68
N LEU A 181 -0.07 0.37 -9.78
CA LEU A 181 -1.42 0.41 -9.25
C LEU A 181 -2.45 0.28 -10.37
N LEU A 182 -3.38 -0.64 -10.22
CA LEU A 182 -4.49 -0.87 -11.15
C LEU A 182 -5.82 -0.72 -10.42
N ASP A 183 -6.69 0.13 -10.95
CA ASP A 183 -8.06 0.35 -10.49
C ASP A 183 -9.03 -0.39 -11.40
N PHE A 184 -9.73 -1.39 -10.87
CA PHE A 184 -10.83 -2.08 -11.56
C PHE A 184 -12.22 -1.61 -11.08
N GLY A 185 -12.27 -0.72 -10.09
CA GLY A 185 -13.47 -0.20 -9.46
C GLY A 185 -13.80 -0.90 -8.14
N ASP A 186 -13.97 -2.22 -8.17
CA ASP A 186 -14.25 -3.05 -6.99
C ASP A 186 -12.98 -3.69 -6.39
N TRP A 187 -11.85 -3.63 -7.11
CA TRP A 187 -10.55 -4.10 -6.67
C TRP A 187 -9.45 -3.12 -7.05
N VAL A 188 -8.48 -3.01 -6.15
CA VAL A 188 -7.20 -2.38 -6.42
C VAL A 188 -6.12 -3.45 -6.45
N VAL A 189 -5.24 -3.41 -7.44
CA VAL A 189 -4.10 -4.31 -7.54
C VAL A 189 -2.81 -3.52 -7.46
N TYR A 190 -1.96 -3.91 -6.53
CA TYR A 190 -0.54 -3.59 -6.51
C TYR A 190 0.21 -4.72 -7.23
N ASP A 191 0.83 -4.41 -8.35
CA ASP A 191 1.59 -5.37 -9.14
C ASP A 191 3.05 -4.93 -9.28
N GLU A 192 3.93 -5.87 -9.62
CA GLU A 192 5.36 -5.60 -9.86
C GLU A 192 6.01 -4.79 -8.72
N ILE A 193 5.74 -5.19 -7.47
CA ILE A 193 6.25 -4.48 -6.29
C ILE A 193 7.74 -4.79 -6.13
N GLU A 194 8.57 -3.76 -6.07
CA GLU A 194 10.00 -3.86 -5.82
C GLU A 194 10.44 -2.87 -4.72
N GLY A 195 11.56 -3.19 -4.05
CA GLY A 195 12.16 -2.30 -3.05
C GLY A 195 11.51 -2.33 -1.66
N ILE A 196 10.55 -3.23 -1.41
CA ILE A 196 9.98 -3.47 -0.08
C ILE A 196 10.20 -4.94 0.31
N THR A 197 10.76 -5.17 1.50
CA THR A 197 10.82 -6.50 2.11
C THR A 197 10.12 -6.50 3.47
N ALA A 198 9.57 -7.65 3.84
CA ALA A 198 8.86 -7.82 5.10
C ALA A 198 9.29 -9.12 5.79
N ARG A 199 9.39 -9.06 7.12
CA ARG A 199 9.74 -10.19 7.98
C ARG A 199 8.92 -10.18 9.27
N PRO A 200 8.13 -11.22 9.56
CA PRO A 200 7.49 -11.36 10.87
C PRO A 200 8.53 -11.47 12.00
N GLU A 201 8.31 -10.74 13.09
CA GLU A 201 9.22 -10.71 14.24
C GLU A 201 8.89 -11.77 15.30
N SER A 202 7.66 -12.32 15.33
CA SER A 202 7.24 -13.30 16.34
C SER A 202 6.23 -14.35 15.83
N GLY A 203 6.07 -15.44 16.61
CA GLY A 203 5.17 -16.56 16.33
C GLY A 203 5.86 -17.77 15.65
N VAL A 204 5.13 -18.90 15.55
CA VAL A 204 5.60 -20.12 14.84
C VAL A 204 6.02 -19.80 13.41
N LEU A 205 5.33 -18.86 12.76
CA LEU A 205 5.66 -18.35 11.43
C LEU A 205 7.00 -17.58 11.41
N ALA A 206 7.30 -16.76 12.43
CA ALA A 206 8.61 -16.11 12.54
C ALA A 206 9.73 -17.13 12.81
N LEU A 207 9.46 -18.18 13.59
CA LEU A 207 10.43 -19.28 13.84
C LEU A 207 10.75 -20.04 12.55
N LEU A 208 9.74 -20.33 11.71
CA LEU A 208 9.89 -20.97 10.41
C LEU A 208 10.56 -20.06 9.36
N LEU A 209 10.28 -18.75 9.41
CA LEU A 209 10.86 -17.77 8.48
C LEU A 209 12.24 -17.26 8.89
N GLN A 210 12.63 -17.34 10.18
CA GLN A 210 13.95 -16.97 10.70
C GLN A 210 15.08 -17.77 10.07
N LEU A 211 14.82 -19.04 9.70
CA LEU A 211 15.80 -19.93 9.07
C LEU A 211 16.06 -19.64 7.57
N ILE A 212 15.22 -18.82 6.92
CA ILE A 212 15.15 -18.75 5.44
C ILE A 212 15.32 -17.30 4.88
N GLY A 213 15.46 -16.26 5.72
CA GLY A 213 15.72 -14.86 5.28
C GLY A 213 14.48 -13.94 5.18
N GLU A 214 14.59 -12.79 4.49
CA GLU A 214 13.51 -11.82 4.27
C GLU A 214 12.60 -12.24 3.08
N GLY A 215 11.31 -11.90 3.10
CA GLY A 215 10.38 -12.14 1.99
C GLY A 215 10.22 -10.90 1.12
N HIS A 216 10.31 -11.06 -0.20
CA HIS A 216 10.06 -10.00 -1.18
C HIS A 216 8.59 -10.00 -1.58
N MET A 217 7.87 -8.91 -1.33
CA MET A 217 6.50 -8.77 -1.80
C MET A 217 6.54 -8.52 -3.30
N THR A 218 5.81 -9.30 -4.10
CA THR A 218 5.81 -9.19 -5.57
C THR A 218 4.46 -8.71 -6.12
N HIS A 219 3.38 -9.05 -5.42
CA HIS A 219 2.02 -8.75 -5.84
C HIS A 219 1.11 -8.65 -4.63
N SER A 220 0.17 -7.71 -4.62
CA SER A 220 -0.91 -7.64 -3.63
C SER A 220 -2.21 -7.21 -4.30
N ARG A 221 -3.27 -7.98 -4.09
CA ARG A 221 -4.63 -7.63 -4.52
C ARG A 221 -5.42 -7.23 -3.30
N ILE A 222 -6.08 -6.09 -3.36
CA ILE A 222 -6.91 -5.60 -2.27
C ILE A 222 -8.34 -5.47 -2.82
N ALA A 223 -9.22 -6.32 -2.30
CA ALA A 223 -10.66 -6.15 -2.46
C ALA A 223 -11.16 -5.29 -1.30
N ILE A 224 -12.03 -4.33 -1.59
CA ILE A 224 -12.67 -3.49 -0.57
C ILE A 224 -14.17 -3.79 -0.64
N ALA A 225 -14.71 -4.40 0.40
CA ALA A 225 -16.14 -4.63 0.52
C ALA A 225 -16.86 -3.32 0.87
N GLN A 226 -18.16 -3.23 0.54
CA GLN A 226 -18.99 -2.04 0.81
C GLN A 226 -19.07 -1.65 2.29
N ASP A 227 -18.80 -2.60 3.20
CA ASP A 227 -18.77 -2.39 4.64
C ASP A 227 -17.38 -1.94 5.15
N GLY A 228 -16.44 -1.66 4.25
CA GLY A 228 -15.08 -1.23 4.55
C GLY A 228 -14.11 -2.37 4.87
N ILE A 229 -14.55 -3.64 4.81
CA ILE A 229 -13.64 -4.77 4.99
C ILE A 229 -12.67 -4.84 3.81
N GLN A 230 -11.38 -4.84 4.11
CA GLN A 230 -10.34 -5.09 3.13
C GLN A 230 -9.91 -6.56 3.17
N VAL A 231 -9.92 -7.19 2.01
CA VAL A 231 -9.33 -8.52 1.80
C VAL A 231 -8.09 -8.34 0.96
N SER A 232 -6.93 -8.47 1.58
CA SER A 232 -5.65 -8.48 0.86
C SER A 232 -5.21 -9.90 0.56
N TRP A 233 -4.89 -10.17 -0.71
CA TRP A 233 -4.18 -11.35 -1.16
C TRP A 233 -2.80 -10.95 -1.67
N THR A 234 -1.78 -11.26 -0.86
CA THR A 234 -0.40 -10.88 -1.15
C THR A 234 0.43 -12.11 -1.51
N ARG A 235 1.14 -12.03 -2.63
CA ARG A 235 2.17 -12.99 -3.02
C ARG A 235 3.54 -12.44 -2.64
N ALA A 236 4.27 -13.22 -1.88
CA ALA A 236 5.66 -12.96 -1.55
C ALA A 236 6.56 -14.09 -2.08
N GLU A 237 7.75 -13.73 -2.54
CA GLU A 237 8.78 -14.67 -2.97
C GLU A 237 9.91 -14.70 -1.94
N LYS A 238 10.43 -15.89 -1.67
CA LYS A 238 11.48 -16.10 -0.69
C LYS A 238 12.42 -17.22 -1.13
N ALA A 239 13.63 -16.85 -1.57
CA ALA A 239 14.59 -17.76 -2.21
C ALA A 239 13.92 -18.58 -3.36
N TYR A 240 14.39 -19.80 -3.65
CA TYR A 240 13.81 -20.69 -4.68
C TYR A 240 12.40 -21.22 -4.34
N MET A 241 11.73 -20.69 -3.31
CA MET A 241 10.41 -21.14 -2.86
C MET A 241 9.36 -20.05 -3.07
N LYS A 242 8.35 -20.38 -3.89
CA LYS A 242 7.11 -19.60 -3.99
C LYS A 242 6.28 -19.88 -2.73
N VAL A 243 6.17 -18.91 -1.83
CA VAL A 243 5.27 -19.01 -0.69
C VAL A 243 3.91 -18.46 -1.11
N ARG A 244 2.88 -19.31 -1.10
CA ARG A 244 1.50 -18.92 -1.41
C ARG A 244 0.75 -18.62 -0.10
N ASP A 245 -0.02 -17.55 -0.16
CA ASP A 245 -1.15 -17.20 0.72
C ASP A 245 -0.83 -16.61 2.11
N TYR A 246 -1.01 -15.30 2.21
CA TYR A 246 -1.44 -14.64 3.45
C TYR A 246 -2.78 -13.94 3.18
N ARG A 247 -3.81 -14.28 3.98
CA ARG A 247 -5.05 -13.50 4.07
C ARG A 247 -4.91 -12.58 5.28
N TYR A 248 -4.86 -11.28 5.04
CA TYR A 248 -5.07 -10.30 6.11
C TYR A 248 -6.50 -9.78 5.98
N GLY A 249 -7.30 -9.99 7.03
CA GLY A 249 -8.55 -9.29 7.22
C GLY A 249 -8.28 -8.12 8.16
N CYS A 250 -8.31 -6.89 7.64
CA CYS A 250 -8.33 -5.70 8.49
C CYS A 250 -9.81 -5.30 8.66
N ALA A 251 -10.34 -5.50 9.87
CA ALA A 251 -11.67 -5.01 10.22
C ALA A 251 -11.58 -3.51 10.50
N GLY A 252 -12.27 -2.68 9.71
CA GLY A 252 -12.43 -1.23 9.93
C GLY A 252 -13.31 -0.86 11.12
N ARG A 253 -13.43 -1.72 12.14
CA ARG A 253 -14.14 -1.39 13.39
C ARG A 253 -13.37 -1.90 14.60
N PRO A 254 -13.16 -1.06 15.63
CA PRO A 254 -12.93 -1.59 16.96
C PRO A 254 -14.16 -2.42 17.32
N THR A 255 -13.99 -3.72 17.54
CA THR A 255 -15.01 -4.52 18.21
C THR A 255 -15.20 -3.92 19.59
N ARG A 256 -16.24 -3.10 19.75
CA ARG A 256 -16.80 -2.76 21.05
C ARG A 256 -17.11 -4.10 21.71
N SER A 257 -16.37 -4.47 22.74
CA SER A 257 -16.58 -5.70 23.48
C SER A 257 -18.04 -5.72 23.96
N ALA A 258 -18.86 -6.54 23.31
CA ALA A 258 -20.18 -6.86 23.78
C ALA A 258 -20.02 -7.69 25.05
N GLY A 259 -20.35 -7.10 26.19
CA GLY A 259 -20.44 -7.82 27.44
C GLY A 259 -21.54 -8.88 27.37
N THR A 260 -21.20 -10.09 27.79
CA THR A 260 -22.06 -11.11 28.40
C THR A 260 -21.09 -11.99 29.20
N GLY A 261 -21.28 -12.40 30.44
CA GLY A 261 -22.40 -12.43 31.35
C GLY A 261 -22.15 -13.62 32.30
N ARG A 262 -22.06 -13.35 33.61
CA ARG A 262 -22.26 -14.24 34.77
C ARG A 262 -21.63 -15.65 34.83
N ALA A 263 -20.91 -15.86 35.94
CA ALA A 263 -21.18 -16.92 36.93
C ALA A 263 -21.14 -16.21 38.32
N ALA A 264 -22.22 -16.15 39.12
CA ALA A 264 -22.69 -17.16 40.07
C ALA A 264 -21.55 -17.65 41.00
N GLN A 265 -21.61 -17.64 42.34
CA GLN A 265 -22.72 -17.59 43.29
C GLN A 265 -22.15 -17.40 44.72
N ALA A 266 -22.92 -16.75 45.59
CA ALA A 266 -23.06 -16.88 47.06
C ALA A 266 -21.85 -17.15 47.99
N ALA A 267 -21.72 -16.31 49.03
CA ALA A 267 -21.90 -16.73 50.44
C ALA A 267 -21.87 -15.51 51.39
N ASP A 268 -22.88 -15.46 52.28
CA ASP A 268 -22.89 -15.06 53.71
C ASP A 268 -22.12 -13.81 54.17
N GLY A 269 -22.61 -12.92 55.04
CA GLY A 269 -23.74 -12.91 55.96
C GLY A 269 -23.55 -11.73 56.94
N ASN A 270 -24.67 -11.30 57.54
CA ASN A 270 -24.88 -10.17 58.49
C ASN A 270 -24.86 -8.74 57.94
#